data_AF-A0A7Y2YD26-F1
#
_entry.id   AF-A0A7Y2YD26-F1
#
_cell.length_a   1.000
_cell.length_b   1.000
_cell.length_c   1.000
_cell.angle_alpha   90.00
_cell.angle_beta   90.00
_cell.angle_gamma   90.00
#
_symmetry.space_group_name_H-M   'P 1'
#
loop_
_entity.id
_entity.type
_entity.pdbx_description
1 polymer ?
#
loop_
_entity_poly.entity_id
_entity_poly.type
_entity_poly.pdbx_seq_one_letter_code
_entity_poly.pdbx_strand_id
1 'polypeptide(L)'
;AYTAVVLARQIFGDLNSQTVVLVGAGEMVQLCGRYLRDHDLAQLLILNRSREKAEELAAELNASAMTLDRLDEALPRADILISSTASPRPVITRDAVKRALRQRRHRPMFMVDIAVPRDIEAEIAELKDVYLYTIDDLQKVVDENMQQRNEAARSAERDVDEAVTGFMRWLYGIRAARTLKRIRSQSHGFEQDLTQRALNRLKAGQDPAEVLQQLASTLTNKILHLPSKRLREAAEDQNYEVLRAADRIFRKDDEDESG
;
A
#
# COMPACT_ATOMS: atom_id res chain seq x y z
N ALA A 1 1.00 -15.25 19.19
CA ALA A 1 2.43 -15.03 19.55
C ALA A 1 2.97 -13.72 18.99
N TYR A 2 3.11 -13.58 17.67
CA TYR A 2 3.60 -12.35 17.03
C TYR A 2 2.86 -11.06 17.47
N THR A 3 1.52 -11.10 17.52
CA THR A 3 0.69 -9.95 17.95
C THR A 3 1.01 -9.46 19.35
N ALA A 4 1.32 -10.36 20.30
CA ALA A 4 1.68 -9.98 21.66
C ALA A 4 2.96 -9.14 21.70
N VAL A 5 3.94 -9.47 20.85
CA VAL A 5 5.19 -8.72 20.71
C VAL A 5 4.95 -7.36 20.04
N VAL A 6 4.09 -7.31 19.02
CA VAL A 6 3.71 -6.04 18.37
C VAL A 6 3.03 -5.09 19.35
N LEU A 7 2.07 -5.57 20.15
CA LEU A 7 1.40 -4.78 21.18
C LEU A 7 2.37 -4.31 22.26
N ALA A 8 3.27 -5.18 22.72
CA ALA A 8 4.30 -4.80 23.68
C ALA A 8 5.15 -3.63 23.15
N ARG A 9 5.52 -3.64 21.86
CA ARG A 9 6.24 -2.52 21.22
C ARG A 9 5.40 -1.26 21.09
N GLN A 10 4.09 -1.35 20.92
CA GLN A 10 3.24 -0.15 20.91
C GLN A 10 3.16 0.50 22.31
N ILE A 11 3.18 -0.30 23.37
CA ILE A 11 3.09 0.19 24.76
C ILE A 11 4.43 0.74 25.25
N PHE A 12 5.53 0.01 25.02
CA PHE A 12 6.85 0.36 25.56
C PHE A 12 7.80 1.01 24.55
N GLY A 13 7.43 1.04 23.26
CA GLY A 13 8.32 1.48 22.19
C GLY A 13 9.42 0.46 21.91
N ASP A 14 10.63 0.80 22.34
CA ASP A 14 11.80 -0.07 22.24
C ASP A 14 11.85 -1.04 23.44
N LEU A 15 12.14 -2.32 23.17
CA LEU A 15 12.11 -3.37 24.19
C LEU A 15 13.46 -3.58 24.88
N ASN A 16 14.51 -2.88 24.43
CA ASN A 16 15.88 -3.07 24.90
C ASN A 16 16.08 -2.87 26.42
N SER A 17 15.20 -2.09 27.06
CA SER A 17 15.24 -1.83 28.51
C SER A 17 14.26 -2.68 29.31
N GLN A 18 13.49 -3.55 28.66
CA GLN A 18 12.39 -4.28 29.28
C GLN A 18 12.80 -5.68 29.73
N THR A 19 12.30 -6.07 30.90
CA THR A 19 12.38 -7.44 31.38
C THR A 19 11.11 -8.20 30.99
N VAL A 20 11.29 -9.28 30.22
CA VAL A 20 10.21 -10.16 29.79
C VAL A 20 10.21 -11.45 30.61
N VAL A 21 9.04 -11.83 31.11
CA VAL A 21 8.81 -13.06 31.85
C VAL A 21 7.86 -13.95 31.06
N LEU A 22 8.33 -15.13 30.67
CA LEU A 22 7.56 -16.17 30.02
C LEU A 22 7.15 -17.22 31.05
N VAL A 23 5.85 -17.48 31.18
CA VAL A 23 5.31 -18.47 32.11
C VAL A 23 4.75 -19.65 31.33
N GLY A 24 5.35 -20.82 31.53
CA GLY A 24 5.10 -22.04 30.78
C GLY A 24 6.20 -22.33 29.75
N ALA A 25 6.11 -23.51 29.14
CA ALA A 25 7.01 -23.95 28.07
C ALA A 25 6.23 -24.60 26.92
N GLY A 26 4.96 -24.20 26.74
CA GLY A 26 4.13 -24.64 25.61
C GLY A 26 4.54 -23.95 24.31
N GLU A 27 4.12 -24.52 23.18
CA GLU A 27 4.49 -24.06 21.83
C GLU A 27 4.28 -22.54 21.62
N MET A 28 3.16 -22.00 22.13
CA MET A 28 2.87 -20.57 22.01
C MET A 28 3.85 -19.68 22.78
N VAL A 29 4.30 -20.12 23.96
CA VAL A 29 5.31 -19.40 24.76
C VAL A 29 6.67 -19.46 24.06
N GLN A 30 7.05 -20.64 23.55
CA GLN A 30 8.28 -20.82 22.78
C GLN A 30 8.30 -19.90 21.56
N LEU A 31 7.18 -19.85 20.81
CA LEU A 31 7.05 -18.98 19.65
C LEU A 31 7.12 -17.49 20.02
N CYS A 32 6.50 -17.06 21.12
CA CYS A 32 6.67 -15.68 21.63
C CYS A 32 8.12 -15.38 21.96
N GLY A 33 8.80 -16.30 22.66
CA GLY A 33 10.21 -16.17 23.00
C GLY A 33 11.11 -16.04 21.78
N ARG A 34 10.87 -16.82 20.71
CA ARG A 34 11.60 -16.69 19.45
C ARG A 34 11.44 -15.31 18.80
N TYR A 35 10.23 -14.75 18.79
CA TYR A 35 10.01 -13.39 18.27
C TYR A 35 10.67 -12.30 19.12
N LEU A 36 10.80 -12.54 20.43
CA LEU A 36 11.40 -11.59 21.37
C LEU A 36 12.93 -11.62 21.37
N ARG A 37 13.52 -12.75 20.98
CA ARG A 37 14.98 -12.96 20.95
C ARG A 37 15.70 -11.91 20.10
N ASP A 38 15.08 -11.44 19.03
CA ASP A 38 15.68 -10.51 18.07
C ASP A 38 15.52 -9.02 18.50
N HIS A 39 15.07 -8.75 19.73
CA HIS A 39 14.74 -7.41 20.25
C HIS A 39 15.62 -6.95 21.44
N ASP A 40 16.85 -7.45 21.55
CA ASP A 40 17.90 -7.01 22.50
C ASP A 40 17.40 -6.68 23.92
N LEU A 41 16.53 -7.53 24.47
CA LEU A 41 15.90 -7.33 25.77
C LEU A 41 16.92 -7.15 26.90
N ALA A 42 16.59 -6.31 27.89
CA ALA A 42 17.40 -6.20 29.11
C ALA A 42 17.51 -7.55 29.83
N GLN A 43 16.40 -8.30 29.84
CA GLN A 43 16.37 -9.64 30.40
C GLN A 43 15.18 -10.46 29.89
N LEU A 44 15.42 -11.74 29.60
CA LEU A 44 14.39 -12.74 29.34
C LEU A 44 14.42 -13.81 30.44
N LEU A 45 13.30 -14.02 31.13
CA LEU A 45 13.13 -15.03 32.18
C LEU A 45 12.07 -16.05 31.76
N ILE A 46 12.34 -17.33 32.01
CA ILE A 46 11.42 -18.44 31.70
C ILE A 46 11.07 -19.17 32.98
N LEU A 47 9.79 -19.19 33.32
CA LEU A 47 9.26 -19.86 34.50
C LEU A 47 8.43 -21.07 34.08
N ASN A 48 8.77 -22.26 34.57
CA ASN A 48 7.98 -23.46 34.31
C ASN A 48 7.94 -24.39 35.53
N ARG A 49 6.93 -25.26 35.61
CA ARG A 49 6.86 -26.27 36.68
C ARG A 49 7.98 -27.31 36.55
N SER A 50 8.27 -27.72 35.32
CA SER A 50 9.41 -28.60 35.03
C SER A 50 10.65 -27.73 34.83
N ARG A 51 11.62 -27.92 35.73
CA ARG A 51 12.92 -27.25 35.67
C ARG A 51 13.65 -27.56 34.36
N GLU A 52 13.70 -28.83 33.98
CA GLU A 52 14.34 -29.31 32.75
C GLU A 52 13.79 -28.57 31.52
N LYS A 53 12.47 -28.49 31.37
CA LYS A 53 11.83 -27.78 30.25
C LYS A 53 12.09 -26.27 30.28
N ALA A 54 12.22 -25.67 31.47
CA ALA A 54 12.58 -24.24 31.57
C ALA A 54 14.03 -24.01 31.11
N GLU A 55 14.96 -24.87 31.54
CA GLU A 55 16.38 -24.79 31.20
C GLU A 55 16.62 -25.05 29.70
N GLU A 56 15.91 -26.02 29.11
CA GLU A 56 15.96 -26.31 27.67
C GLU A 56 15.53 -25.10 26.84
N LEU A 57 14.36 -24.53 27.14
CA LEU A 57 13.87 -23.36 26.41
C LEU A 57 14.74 -22.12 26.66
N ALA A 58 15.28 -21.98 27.87
CA ALA A 58 16.16 -20.86 28.20
C ALA A 58 17.48 -20.94 27.43
N ALA A 59 18.04 -22.14 27.24
CA ALA A 59 19.21 -22.34 26.41
C ALA A 59 18.95 -21.96 24.94
N GLU A 60 17.77 -22.32 24.39
CA GLU A 60 17.38 -21.97 23.02
C GLU A 60 17.26 -20.45 22.81
N LEU A 61 16.75 -19.74 23.81
CA LEU A 61 16.42 -18.31 23.73
C LEU A 61 17.47 -17.39 24.35
N ASN A 62 18.60 -17.92 24.82
CA ASN A 62 19.62 -17.20 25.58
C ASN A 62 19.01 -16.43 26.78
N ALA A 63 18.14 -17.11 27.51
CA ALA A 63 17.37 -16.58 28.64
C ALA A 63 17.83 -17.18 29.97
N SER A 64 17.30 -16.70 31.10
CA SER A 64 17.45 -17.36 32.39
C SER A 64 16.21 -18.20 32.73
N ALA A 65 16.42 -19.40 33.26
CA ALA A 65 15.35 -20.28 33.72
C ALA A 65 15.11 -20.17 35.23
N MET A 66 13.85 -20.24 35.64
CA MET A 66 13.42 -20.38 37.02
C MET A 66 12.28 -21.39 37.11
N THR A 67 12.11 -21.99 38.29
CA THR A 67 10.95 -22.84 38.55
C THR A 67 9.73 -21.98 38.90
N LEU A 68 8.53 -22.46 38.61
CA LEU A 68 7.29 -21.68 38.77
C LEU A 68 7.02 -21.25 40.23
N ASP A 69 7.53 -21.97 41.23
CA ASP A 69 7.46 -21.58 42.65
C ASP A 69 8.16 -20.25 42.95
N ARG A 70 9.07 -19.81 42.06
CA ARG A 70 9.76 -18.51 42.16
C ARG A 70 9.01 -17.37 41.47
N LEU A 71 7.74 -17.56 41.13
CA LEU A 71 6.92 -16.54 40.47
C LEU A 71 6.87 -15.22 41.25
N ASP A 72 6.76 -15.27 42.59
CA ASP A 72 6.76 -14.07 43.44
C ASP A 72 8.07 -13.26 43.36
N GLU A 73 9.20 -13.90 42.98
CA GLU A 73 10.50 -13.22 42.77
C GLU A 73 10.61 -12.62 41.36
N ALA A 74 9.94 -13.24 40.36
CA ALA A 74 9.97 -12.80 38.98
C ALA A 74 8.98 -11.65 38.69
N LEU A 75 7.79 -11.67 39.31
CA LEU A 75 6.74 -10.67 39.07
C LEU A 75 7.19 -9.21 39.31
N PRO A 76 7.96 -8.88 40.37
CA PRO A 76 8.46 -7.52 40.56
C PRO A 76 9.41 -7.06 39.45
N ARG A 77 9.98 -7.97 38.67
CA ARG A 77 10.92 -7.65 37.59
C ARG A 77 10.20 -7.53 36.25
N ALA A 78 9.09 -8.25 36.05
CA ALA A 78 8.34 -8.30 34.80
C ALA A 78 7.78 -6.93 34.38
N ASP A 79 8.32 -6.36 33.31
CA ASP A 79 7.66 -5.27 32.56
C ASP A 79 6.62 -5.86 31.59
N ILE A 80 6.96 -7.01 30.99
CA ILE A 80 6.09 -7.80 30.13
C ILE A 80 6.00 -9.22 30.68
N LEU A 81 4.79 -9.75 30.84
CA LEU A 81 4.54 -11.13 31.23
C LEU A 81 3.67 -11.82 30.18
N ILE A 82 4.11 -12.97 29.68
CA ILE A 82 3.34 -13.79 28.74
C ILE A 82 3.17 -15.17 29.35
N SER A 83 1.92 -15.60 29.51
CA SER A 83 1.59 -16.90 30.10
C SER A 83 0.89 -17.80 29.10
N SER A 84 1.32 -19.06 29.05
CA SER A 84 0.54 -20.15 28.48
C SER A 84 0.98 -21.48 29.11
N THR A 85 0.25 -21.89 30.15
CA THR A 85 0.43 -23.16 30.84
C THR A 85 -0.76 -24.10 30.63
N ALA A 86 -0.60 -25.35 31.03
CA ALA A 86 -1.68 -26.34 31.05
C ALA A 86 -2.36 -26.43 32.43
N SER A 87 -2.43 -25.30 33.17
CA SER A 87 -3.03 -25.28 34.50
C SER A 87 -4.55 -25.33 34.43
N PRO A 88 -5.21 -26.15 35.25
CA PRO A 88 -6.67 -26.10 35.38
C PRO A 88 -7.15 -24.91 36.21
N ARG A 89 -6.25 -24.19 36.90
CA ARG A 89 -6.54 -23.01 37.72
C ARG A 89 -5.54 -21.89 37.42
N PRO A 90 -5.95 -20.61 37.53
CA PRO A 90 -5.02 -19.50 37.42
C PRO A 90 -3.81 -19.66 38.35
N VAL A 91 -2.62 -19.50 37.78
CA VAL A 91 -1.34 -19.57 38.50
C VAL A 91 -0.84 -18.19 38.90
N ILE A 92 -1.31 -17.15 38.21
CA ILE A 92 -0.97 -15.75 38.50
C ILE A 92 -2.20 -15.09 39.12
N THR A 93 -2.07 -14.79 40.42
CA THR A 93 -3.18 -14.25 41.23
C THR A 93 -3.08 -12.75 41.42
N ARG A 94 -4.23 -12.10 41.63
CA ARG A 94 -4.37 -10.67 41.87
C ARG A 94 -3.51 -10.20 43.04
N ASP A 95 -3.47 -10.98 44.12
CA ASP A 95 -2.69 -10.62 45.29
C ASP A 95 -1.18 -10.66 45.03
N ALA A 96 -0.69 -11.63 44.24
CA ALA A 96 0.71 -11.69 43.85
C ALA A 96 1.10 -10.49 42.98
N VAL A 97 0.29 -10.17 41.96
CA VAL A 97 0.51 -9.00 41.09
C VAL A 97 0.45 -7.69 41.89
N LYS A 98 -0.51 -7.55 42.81
CA LYS A 98 -0.63 -6.35 43.67
C LYS A 98 0.59 -6.15 44.57
N ARG A 99 1.16 -7.22 45.13
CA ARG A 99 2.42 -7.17 45.89
C ARG A 99 3.58 -6.76 44.99
N ALA A 100 3.68 -7.32 43.79
CA ALA A 100 4.72 -7.00 42.82
C ALA A 100 4.67 -5.53 42.38
N LEU A 101 3.48 -5.00 42.07
CA LEU A 101 3.29 -3.59 41.69
C LEU A 101 3.76 -2.62 42.78
N ARG A 102 3.50 -2.94 44.06
CA ARG A 102 4.01 -2.13 45.19
C ARG A 102 5.53 -2.09 45.22
N GLN A 103 6.20 -3.23 45.03
CA GLN A 103 7.67 -3.30 44.96
C GLN A 103 8.22 -2.54 43.74
N ARG A 104 7.47 -2.54 42.64
CA ARG A 104 7.77 -1.81 41.39
C ARG A 104 7.46 -0.32 41.45
N ARG A 105 7.03 0.22 42.60
CA ARG A 105 6.58 1.61 42.73
C ARG A 105 5.51 1.98 41.70
N HIS A 106 4.57 1.06 41.44
CA HIS A 106 3.48 1.23 40.47
C HIS A 106 3.93 1.43 39.01
N ARG A 107 5.14 0.98 38.64
CA ARG A 107 5.54 0.94 37.24
C ARG A 107 4.64 -0.05 36.47
N PRO A 108 4.11 0.32 35.29
CA PRO A 108 3.16 -0.50 34.56
C PRO A 108 3.67 -1.91 34.24
N MET A 109 2.73 -2.83 34.08
CA MET A 109 2.97 -4.22 33.67
C MET A 109 2.04 -4.58 32.52
N PHE A 110 2.60 -5.09 31.43
CA PHE A 110 1.84 -5.65 30.32
C PHE A 110 1.76 -7.17 30.47
N MET A 111 0.56 -7.73 30.45
CA MET A 111 0.31 -9.13 30.71
C MET A 111 -0.51 -9.72 29.57
N VAL A 112 -0.09 -10.88 29.07
CA VAL A 112 -0.76 -11.60 27.99
C VAL A 112 -1.06 -13.02 28.45
N ASP A 113 -2.34 -13.37 28.50
CA ASP A 113 -2.85 -14.70 28.85
C ASP A 113 -3.29 -15.43 27.58
N ILE A 114 -2.49 -16.42 27.17
CA ILE A 114 -2.73 -17.23 25.96
C ILE A 114 -3.24 -18.63 26.36
N ALA A 115 -3.47 -18.90 27.66
CA ALA A 115 -3.91 -20.20 28.13
C ALA A 115 -5.42 -20.40 28.07
N VAL A 116 -5.81 -21.64 27.81
CA VAL A 116 -7.20 -22.12 27.93
C VAL A 116 -7.18 -23.47 28.66
N PRO A 117 -7.66 -23.56 29.92
CA PRO A 117 -8.18 -22.48 30.78
C PRO A 117 -7.15 -21.40 31.13
N ARG A 118 -7.62 -20.22 31.56
CA ARG A 118 -6.79 -19.03 31.83
C ARG A 118 -5.76 -19.24 32.94
N ASP A 119 -4.56 -18.70 32.72
CA ASP A 119 -3.49 -18.70 33.72
C ASP A 119 -3.57 -17.50 34.67
N ILE A 120 -4.21 -16.42 34.24
CA ILE A 120 -4.25 -15.14 34.95
C ILE A 120 -5.67 -14.88 35.45
N GLU A 121 -5.80 -14.59 36.75
CA GLU A 121 -7.07 -14.17 37.33
C GLU A 121 -7.63 -12.94 36.61
N ALA A 122 -8.91 -12.95 36.27
CA ALA A 122 -9.52 -11.89 35.45
C ALA A 122 -9.56 -10.55 36.20
N GLU A 123 -9.68 -10.58 37.52
CA GLU A 123 -9.72 -9.44 38.44
C GLU A 123 -8.42 -8.63 38.45
N ILE A 124 -7.33 -9.17 37.89
CA ILE A 124 -6.09 -8.42 37.67
C ILE A 124 -6.30 -7.24 36.71
N ALA A 125 -7.22 -7.35 35.75
CA ALA A 125 -7.54 -6.28 34.81
C ALA A 125 -8.11 -5.01 35.49
N GLU A 126 -8.60 -5.13 36.73
CA GLU A 126 -9.08 -3.98 37.52
C GLU A 126 -7.94 -3.14 38.12
N LEU A 127 -6.70 -3.63 38.08
CA LEU A 127 -5.54 -2.93 38.61
C LEU A 127 -5.09 -1.86 37.59
N LYS A 128 -5.06 -0.60 38.01
CA LYS A 128 -4.74 0.55 37.15
C LYS A 128 -3.39 0.45 36.43
N ASP A 129 -2.42 -0.21 37.05
CA ASP A 129 -1.05 -0.31 36.56
C ASP A 129 -0.82 -1.60 35.73
N VAL A 130 -1.88 -2.30 35.33
CA VAL A 130 -1.81 -3.55 34.57
C VAL A 130 -2.62 -3.46 33.28
N TYR A 131 -1.97 -3.83 32.18
CA TYR A 131 -2.59 -4.00 30.88
C TYR A 131 -2.69 -5.51 30.59
N LEU A 132 -3.87 -6.10 30.84
CA LEU A 132 -4.10 -7.53 30.64
C LEU A 132 -4.84 -7.79 29.33
N TYR A 133 -4.25 -8.62 28.47
CA TYR A 133 -4.83 -9.05 27.20
C TYR A 133 -4.96 -10.56 27.16
N THR A 134 -6.05 -11.05 26.58
CA THR A 134 -6.28 -12.47 26.30
C THR A 134 -5.98 -12.79 24.84
N ILE A 135 -5.93 -14.09 24.49
CA ILE A 135 -5.80 -14.52 23.09
C ILE A 135 -6.90 -13.93 22.18
N ASP A 136 -8.13 -13.77 22.70
CA ASP A 136 -9.25 -13.20 21.94
C ASP A 136 -9.05 -11.70 21.69
N ASP A 137 -8.49 -10.96 22.66
CA ASP A 137 -8.19 -9.54 22.51
C ASP A 137 -7.08 -9.30 21.49
N LEU A 138 -6.08 -10.20 21.45
CA LEU A 138 -5.04 -10.17 20.42
C LEU A 138 -5.64 -10.35 19.02
N GLN A 139 -6.62 -11.24 18.86
CA GLN A 139 -7.24 -11.48 17.57
C GLN A 139 -7.96 -10.23 17.04
N LYS A 140 -8.69 -9.51 17.89
CA LYS A 140 -9.38 -8.26 17.51
C LYS A 140 -8.41 -7.19 16.98
N VAL A 141 -7.26 -7.02 17.62
CA VAL A 141 -6.23 -6.06 17.19
C VAL A 141 -5.64 -6.43 15.82
N VAL A 142 -5.48 -7.74 15.54
CA VAL A 142 -5.02 -8.20 14.22
C VAL A 142 -6.05 -7.86 13.15
N ASP A 143 -7.32 -8.09 13.43
CA ASP A 143 -8.41 -7.86 12.48
C ASP A 143 -8.55 -6.36 12.13
N GLU A 144 -8.42 -5.46 13.11
CA GLU A 144 -8.40 -4.01 12.90
C GLU A 144 -7.23 -3.55 12.03
N ASN A 145 -6.03 -4.08 12.27
CA ASN A 145 -4.84 -3.76 11.46
C ASN A 145 -4.98 -4.26 10.00
N MET A 146 -5.61 -5.42 9.79
CA MET A 146 -5.87 -5.95 8.45
C MET A 146 -6.86 -5.07 7.67
N GLN A 147 -7.88 -4.53 8.34
CA GLN A 147 -8.82 -3.59 7.71
C GLN A 147 -8.14 -2.30 7.25
N GLN A 148 -7.32 -1.69 8.11
CA GLN A 148 -6.59 -0.46 7.75
C GLN A 148 -5.64 -0.67 6.56
N ARG A 149 -4.94 -1.81 6.50
CA ARG A 149 -4.06 -2.14 5.37
C ARG A 149 -4.82 -2.31 4.06
N ASN A 150 -6.01 -2.92 4.09
CA ASN A 150 -6.85 -3.08 2.91
C ASN A 150 -7.41 -1.74 2.41
N GLU A 151 -7.78 -0.83 3.32
CA GLU A 151 -8.25 0.51 2.95
C GLU A 151 -7.14 1.35 2.31
N ALA A 152 -5.92 1.29 2.87
CA ALA A 152 -4.75 1.94 2.28
C ALA A 152 -4.42 1.40 0.89
N ALA A 153 -4.47 0.07 0.70
CA ALA A 153 -4.25 -0.56 -0.61
C ALA A 153 -5.29 -0.11 -1.64
N ARG A 154 -6.57 -0.09 -1.28
CA ARG A 154 -7.65 0.43 -2.16
C ARG A 154 -7.52 1.91 -2.49
N SER A 155 -6.93 2.71 -1.61
CA SER A 155 -6.63 4.12 -1.91
C SER A 155 -5.50 4.21 -2.92
N ALA A 156 -4.41 3.47 -2.71
CA ALA A 156 -3.27 3.45 -3.61
C ALA A 156 -3.65 2.95 -5.03
N GLU A 157 -4.51 1.93 -5.12
CA GLU A 157 -5.05 1.46 -6.41
C GLU A 157 -5.81 2.57 -7.16
N ARG A 158 -6.65 3.35 -6.45
CA ARG A 158 -7.36 4.49 -7.03
C ARG A 158 -6.41 5.59 -7.51
N ASP A 159 -5.39 5.91 -6.73
CA ASP A 159 -4.39 6.91 -7.09
C ASP A 159 -3.61 6.48 -8.35
N VAL A 160 -3.29 5.19 -8.47
CA VAL A 160 -2.64 4.62 -9.66
C VAL A 160 -3.56 4.71 -10.88
N ASP A 161 -4.83 4.35 -10.76
CA ASP A 161 -5.79 4.41 -11.87
C ASP A 161 -5.97 5.85 -12.38
N GLU A 162 -6.04 6.82 -11.48
CA GLU A 162 -6.11 8.24 -11.84
C GLU A 162 -4.83 8.70 -12.55
N ALA A 163 -3.66 8.31 -12.02
CA ALA A 163 -2.37 8.63 -12.63
C ALA A 163 -2.22 8.01 -14.03
N VAL A 164 -2.63 6.75 -14.20
CA VAL A 164 -2.62 6.05 -15.51
C VAL A 164 -3.55 6.76 -16.50
N THR A 165 -4.75 7.15 -16.06
CA THR A 165 -5.69 7.90 -16.90
C THR A 165 -5.10 9.25 -17.34
N GLY A 166 -4.49 9.99 -16.42
CA GLY A 166 -3.82 11.26 -16.70
C GLY A 166 -2.64 11.09 -17.67
N PHE A 167 -1.81 10.08 -17.45
CA PHE A 167 -0.67 9.76 -18.30
C PHE A 167 -1.11 9.41 -19.73
N MET A 168 -2.15 8.58 -19.89
CA MET A 168 -2.66 8.20 -21.21
C MET A 168 -3.21 9.41 -21.97
N ARG A 169 -3.97 10.31 -21.31
CA ARG A 169 -4.42 11.56 -21.92
C ARG A 169 -3.25 12.41 -22.41
N TRP A 170 -2.23 12.58 -21.56
CA TRP A 170 -1.02 13.32 -21.93
C TRP A 170 -0.29 12.69 -23.12
N LEU A 171 -0.12 11.36 -23.13
CA LEU A 171 0.53 10.62 -24.20
C LEU A 171 -0.20 10.77 -25.54
N TYR A 172 -1.54 10.63 -25.54
CA TYR A 172 -2.35 10.84 -26.74
C TYR A 172 -2.29 12.30 -27.21
N GLY A 173 -2.26 13.27 -26.29
CA GLY A 173 -2.08 14.68 -26.61
C GLY A 173 -0.77 14.95 -27.37
N ILE A 174 0.35 14.36 -26.93
CA ILE A 174 1.64 14.47 -27.62
C ILE A 174 1.56 13.89 -29.04
N ARG A 175 0.93 12.72 -29.20
CA ARG A 175 0.77 12.08 -30.52
C ARG A 175 -0.07 12.94 -31.46
N ALA A 176 -1.19 13.48 -30.99
CA ALA A 176 -2.03 14.38 -31.75
C ALA A 176 -1.28 15.65 -32.18
N ALA A 177 -0.54 16.28 -31.26
CA ALA A 177 0.26 17.47 -31.54
C ALA A 177 1.33 17.23 -32.62
N ARG A 178 2.01 16.07 -32.60
CA ARG A 178 2.99 15.70 -33.64
C ARG A 178 2.34 15.53 -35.01
N THR A 179 1.19 14.85 -35.08
CA THR A 179 0.44 14.68 -36.33
C THR A 179 -0.01 16.02 -36.88
N LEU A 180 -0.56 16.91 -36.04
CA LEU A 180 -0.98 18.24 -36.44
C LEU A 180 0.19 19.09 -36.93
N LYS A 181 1.34 19.04 -36.25
CA LYS A 181 2.56 19.73 -36.68
C LYS A 181 3.00 19.28 -38.08
N ARG A 182 2.96 17.97 -38.35
CA ARG A 182 3.30 17.41 -39.67
C ARG A 182 2.34 17.91 -40.76
N ILE A 183 1.03 17.88 -40.51
CA ILE A 183 0.01 18.37 -41.46
C ILE A 183 0.25 19.84 -41.77
N ARG A 184 0.37 20.70 -40.75
CA ARG A 184 0.61 22.14 -40.93
C ARG A 184 1.90 22.43 -41.69
N SER A 185 3.00 21.74 -41.35
CA SER A 185 4.27 21.92 -42.03
C SER A 185 4.18 21.55 -43.51
N GLN A 186 3.44 20.49 -43.86
CA GLN A 186 3.27 20.07 -45.24
C GLN A 186 2.40 21.06 -46.03
N SER A 187 1.27 21.49 -45.47
CA SER A 187 0.40 22.49 -46.08
C SER A 187 1.13 23.80 -46.34
N HIS A 188 1.93 24.27 -45.38
CA HIS A 188 2.71 25.50 -45.55
C HIS A 188 3.80 25.35 -46.63
N GLY A 189 4.43 24.17 -46.74
CA GLY A 189 5.35 23.88 -47.84
C GLY A 189 4.67 23.95 -49.21
N PHE A 190 3.45 23.45 -49.34
CA PHE A 190 2.66 23.57 -50.58
C PHE A 190 2.28 25.02 -50.89
N GLU A 191 1.85 25.77 -49.88
CA GLU A 191 1.51 27.19 -49.99
C GLU A 191 2.71 28.00 -50.52
N GLN A 192 3.89 27.86 -49.91
CA GLN A 192 5.09 28.60 -50.30
C GLN A 192 5.52 28.29 -51.75
N ASP A 193 5.60 27.01 -52.11
CA ASP A 193 5.99 26.56 -53.47
C ASP A 193 5.01 27.10 -54.53
N LEU A 194 3.71 26.95 -54.31
CA LEU A 194 2.70 27.36 -55.29
C LEU A 194 2.58 28.89 -55.38
N THR A 195 2.69 29.60 -54.25
CA THR A 195 2.69 31.08 -54.23
C THR A 195 3.88 31.63 -55.00
N GLN A 196 5.08 31.07 -54.81
CA GLN A 196 6.27 31.51 -55.54
C GLN A 196 6.11 31.29 -57.05
N ARG A 197 5.54 30.16 -57.48
CA ARG A 197 5.25 29.89 -58.89
C ARG A 197 4.22 30.86 -59.45
N ALA A 198 3.14 31.14 -58.71
CA ALA A 198 2.13 32.10 -59.10
C ALA A 198 2.72 33.50 -59.29
N LEU A 199 3.53 33.97 -58.33
CA LEU A 199 4.24 35.25 -58.42
C LEU A 199 5.13 35.35 -59.65
N ASN A 200 5.87 34.28 -59.98
CA ASN A 200 6.72 34.25 -61.17
C ASN A 200 5.89 34.35 -62.47
N ARG A 201 4.73 33.70 -62.52
CA ARG A 201 3.80 33.76 -63.67
C ARG A 201 3.15 35.15 -63.84
N LEU A 202 2.79 35.79 -62.74
CA LEU A 202 2.29 37.17 -62.75
C LEU A 202 3.36 38.13 -63.26
N LYS A 203 4.62 37.99 -62.80
CA LYS A 203 5.76 38.79 -63.31
C LYS A 203 6.03 38.56 -64.80
N ALA A 204 5.70 37.38 -65.32
CA ALA A 204 5.79 37.06 -66.74
C ALA A 204 4.60 37.62 -67.58
N GLY A 205 3.66 38.35 -66.97
CA GLY A 205 2.56 39.01 -67.66
C GLY A 205 1.33 38.14 -67.93
N GLN A 206 1.21 36.99 -67.25
CA GLN A 206 0.01 36.16 -67.37
C GLN A 206 -1.21 36.76 -66.67
N ASP A 207 -2.41 36.37 -67.10
CA ASP A 207 -3.67 36.88 -66.55
C ASP A 207 -3.78 36.61 -65.03
N PRO A 208 -3.99 37.65 -64.20
CA PRO A 208 -4.04 37.48 -62.76
C PRO A 208 -5.18 36.59 -62.26
N ALA A 209 -6.36 36.63 -62.90
CA ALA A 209 -7.51 35.85 -62.46
C ALA A 209 -7.26 34.35 -62.69
N GLU A 210 -6.71 33.99 -63.86
CA GLU A 210 -6.37 32.62 -64.19
C GLU A 210 -5.28 32.06 -63.25
N VAL A 211 -4.23 32.85 -62.97
CA VAL A 211 -3.15 32.43 -62.08
C VAL A 211 -3.65 32.20 -60.65
N LEU A 212 -4.53 33.07 -60.12
CA LEU A 212 -5.09 32.92 -58.78
C LEU A 212 -6.05 31.72 -58.68
N GLN A 213 -6.91 31.51 -59.68
CA GLN A 213 -7.84 30.37 -59.71
C GLN A 213 -7.08 29.04 -59.81
N GLN A 214 -5.99 29.00 -60.58
CA GLN A 214 -5.13 27.82 -60.66
C GLN A 214 -4.35 27.59 -59.37
N LEU A 215 -3.85 28.63 -58.71
CA LEU A 215 -3.22 28.54 -57.39
C LEU A 215 -4.18 27.92 -56.37
N ALA A 216 -5.40 28.48 -56.26
CA ALA A 216 -6.41 28.02 -55.31
C ALA A 216 -6.79 26.55 -55.54
N SER A 217 -7.11 26.17 -56.78
CA SER A 217 -7.46 24.79 -57.10
C SER A 217 -6.30 23.81 -56.87
N THR A 218 -5.08 24.19 -57.25
CA THR A 218 -3.90 23.33 -57.07
C THR A 218 -3.55 23.14 -55.59
N LEU A 219 -3.65 24.20 -54.78
CA LEU A 219 -3.38 24.13 -53.34
C LEU A 219 -4.40 23.23 -52.63
N THR A 220 -5.69 23.42 -52.91
CA THR A 220 -6.77 22.58 -52.36
C THR A 220 -6.55 21.11 -52.71
N ASN A 221 -6.26 20.81 -53.98
CA ASN A 221 -6.01 19.44 -54.43
C ASN A 221 -4.76 18.84 -53.76
N LYS A 222 -3.67 19.58 -53.60
CA LYS A 222 -2.46 19.09 -52.91
C LYS A 222 -2.71 18.78 -51.44
N ILE A 223 -3.49 19.61 -50.74
CA ILE A 223 -3.83 19.40 -49.33
C ILE A 223 -4.72 18.17 -49.14
N LEU A 224 -5.73 18.01 -50.01
CA LEU A 224 -6.74 16.94 -49.87
C LEU A 224 -6.33 15.60 -50.49
N HIS A 225 -5.35 15.57 -51.39
CA HIS A 225 -4.98 14.35 -52.12
C HIS A 225 -4.69 13.15 -51.20
N LEU A 226 -3.83 13.34 -50.19
CA LEU A 226 -3.46 12.24 -49.29
C LEU A 226 -4.62 11.79 -48.38
N PRO A 227 -5.34 12.68 -47.65
CA PRO A 227 -6.54 12.31 -46.91
C PRO A 227 -7.59 11.59 -47.76
N SER A 228 -7.91 12.11 -48.96
CA SER A 228 -8.89 11.49 -49.86
C SER A 228 -8.44 10.10 -50.33
N LYS A 229 -7.14 9.90 -50.61
CA LYS A 229 -6.61 8.59 -50.95
C LYS A 229 -6.74 7.60 -49.77
N ARG A 230 -6.35 8.02 -48.57
CA ARG A 230 -6.43 7.18 -47.36
C ARG A 230 -7.87 6.81 -46.99
N LEU A 231 -8.83 7.70 -47.24
CA LEU A 231 -10.24 7.41 -47.01
C LEU A 231 -10.79 6.36 -47.98
N ARG A 232 -10.38 6.40 -49.26
CA ARG A 232 -10.76 5.37 -50.23
C ARG A 232 -10.16 4.01 -49.86
N GLU A 233 -8.87 3.97 -49.52
CA GLU A 233 -8.20 2.76 -49.03
C GLU A 233 -8.93 2.19 -47.80
N ALA A 234 -9.28 3.04 -46.82
CA ALA A 234 -10.01 2.61 -45.63
C ALA A 234 -11.43 2.06 -45.93
N ALA A 235 -12.10 2.58 -46.96
CA ALA A 235 -13.40 2.07 -47.40
C ALA A 235 -13.28 0.70 -48.07
N GLU A 236 -12.26 0.50 -48.91
CA GLU A 236 -11.94 -0.80 -49.53
C GLU A 236 -11.59 -1.84 -48.46
N ASP A 237 -10.81 -1.45 -47.45
CA ASP A 237 -10.38 -2.30 -46.34
C ASP A 237 -11.45 -2.48 -45.25
N GLN A 238 -12.64 -1.87 -45.40
CA GLN A 238 -13.71 -1.88 -44.39
C GLN A 238 -13.25 -1.41 -43.00
N ASN A 239 -12.32 -0.44 -42.95
CA ASN A 239 -11.78 0.10 -41.72
C ASN A 239 -12.69 1.20 -41.14
N TYR A 240 -13.73 0.76 -40.43
CA TYR A 240 -14.76 1.63 -39.85
C TYR A 240 -14.20 2.68 -38.86
N GLU A 241 -13.11 2.39 -38.16
CA GLU A 241 -12.49 3.32 -37.20
C GLU A 241 -11.94 4.57 -37.92
N VAL A 242 -11.25 4.37 -39.04
CA VAL A 242 -10.72 5.49 -39.84
C VAL A 242 -11.84 6.29 -40.48
N LEU A 243 -12.86 5.62 -41.01
CA LEU A 243 -14.02 6.27 -41.62
C LEU A 243 -14.78 7.13 -40.61
N ARG A 244 -15.04 6.60 -39.40
CA ARG A 244 -15.71 7.32 -38.32
C ARG A 244 -14.87 8.49 -37.79
N ALA A 245 -13.56 8.31 -37.66
CA ALA A 245 -12.67 9.38 -37.25
C ALA A 245 -12.63 10.51 -38.28
N ALA A 246 -12.59 10.18 -39.58
CA ALA A 246 -12.61 11.17 -40.64
C ALA A 246 -13.92 11.94 -40.71
N ASP A 247 -15.06 11.25 -40.59
CA ASP A 247 -16.37 11.89 -40.47
C ASP A 247 -16.36 12.92 -39.33
N ARG A 248 -15.95 12.53 -38.12
CA ARG A 248 -15.84 13.45 -36.98
C ARG A 248 -14.87 14.62 -37.16
N ILE A 249 -13.79 14.44 -37.91
CA ILE A 249 -12.76 15.47 -38.12
C ILE A 249 -13.16 16.46 -39.22
N PHE A 250 -13.87 16.00 -40.25
CA PHE A 250 -14.21 16.80 -41.43
C PHE A 250 -15.68 17.23 -41.47
N ARG A 251 -16.55 16.72 -40.60
CA ARG A 251 -17.92 17.21 -40.47
C ARG A 251 -17.90 18.68 -40.09
N LYS A 252 -18.69 19.48 -40.80
CA LYS A 252 -18.82 20.91 -40.54
C LYS A 252 -19.68 21.08 -39.29
N ASP A 253 -19.28 21.96 -38.36
CA ASP A 253 -20.01 22.20 -37.10
C ASP A 253 -21.47 22.69 -37.32
N ASP A 254 -21.84 23.10 -38.55
CA ASP A 254 -23.16 23.65 -38.90
C ASP A 254 -24.25 22.60 -39.21
N GLU A 255 -23.95 21.29 -39.24
CA GLU A 255 -24.94 20.25 -39.61
C GLU A 255 -25.74 19.66 -38.43
N ASP A 256 -25.56 20.17 -37.20
CA ASP A 256 -26.29 19.71 -36.01
C ASP A 256 -27.52 20.58 -35.64
N GLU A 257 -27.89 21.60 -36.43
CA GLU A 257 -29.10 22.42 -36.18
C GLU A 257 -30.27 22.18 -37.15
N SER A 258 -30.25 21.15 -38.00
CA SER A 258 -31.43 20.81 -38.82
C SER A 258 -31.51 19.32 -39.16
N GLY A 259 -32.30 18.56 -38.41
CA GLY A 259 -32.77 17.22 -38.80
C GLY A 259 -32.87 16.23 -37.66
#